data_AF-A0A969SZ69-F1
#
_entry.id   AF-A0A969SZ69-F1
#
_cell.length_a   1.000
_cell.length_b   1.000
_cell.length_c   1.000
_cell.angle_alpha   90.00
_cell.angle_beta   90.00
_cell.angle_gamma   90.00
#
_symmetry.space_group_name_H-M   'P 1'
#
loop_
_entity.id
_entity.type
_entity.pdbx_description
1 polymer ?
#
loop_
_entity_poly.entity_id
_entity_poly.type
_entity_poly.pdbx_seq_one_letter_code
_entity_poly.pdbx_strand_id
1 'polypeptide(L)'
;STIQDIQITVEIEHQYLGDIEVSLIEPQGQRILLQDRTLGRQTQLKQTYTLQSTPLLHQFLNLSPKGTWKLNVTDQAAYHTGQLKQWILNIGL
;
A
#
# COMPACT_ATOMS: atom_id res chain seq x y z
N SER A 1 -1.38 -19.33 -13.64
CA SER A 1 -2.44 -18.53 -13.00
C SER A 1 -2.01 -17.09 -12.95
N THR A 2 -2.91 -16.20 -13.27
CA THR A 2 -2.68 -14.75 -13.33
C THR A 2 -3.53 -14.08 -12.26
N ILE A 3 -3.20 -12.85 -11.88
CA ILE A 3 -3.97 -12.11 -10.89
C ILE A 3 -5.35 -11.77 -11.45
N GLN A 4 -6.39 -12.14 -10.71
CA GLN A 4 -7.80 -11.81 -10.98
C GLN A 4 -8.36 -10.83 -9.96
N ASP A 5 -7.82 -10.82 -8.74
CA ASP A 5 -8.16 -9.87 -7.69
C ASP A 5 -6.95 -9.55 -6.82
N ILE A 6 -6.94 -8.37 -6.20
CA ILE A 6 -5.88 -7.95 -5.30
C ILE A 6 -6.43 -7.03 -4.21
N GLN A 7 -6.04 -7.34 -2.97
CA GLN A 7 -6.38 -6.56 -1.80
C GLN A 7 -5.17 -6.38 -0.90
N ILE A 8 -4.98 -5.15 -0.40
CA ILE A 8 -3.89 -4.79 0.48
C ILE A 8 -4.45 -4.14 1.73
N THR A 9 -4.24 -4.75 2.89
CA THR A 9 -4.56 -4.13 4.19
C THR A 9 -3.29 -3.56 4.80
N VAL A 10 -3.35 -2.33 5.28
CA VAL A 10 -2.24 -1.62 5.93
C VAL A 10 -2.72 -1.07 7.27
N GLU A 11 -1.94 -1.31 8.31
CA GLU A 11 -2.11 -0.70 9.63
C GLU A 11 -0.83 0.04 10.03
N ILE A 12 -0.92 1.36 10.16
CA ILE A 12 0.20 2.25 10.50
C ILE A 12 -0.22 3.16 11.65
N GLU A 13 0.69 3.34 12.61
CA GLU A 13 0.61 4.44 13.58
C GLU A 13 1.74 5.42 13.30
N HIS A 14 1.42 6.71 13.21
CA HIS A 14 2.39 7.78 12.98
C HIS A 14 1.99 9.03 13.76
N GLN A 15 2.95 9.87 14.13
CA GLN A 15 2.64 11.14 14.79
C GLN A 15 1.93 12.13 13.85
N TYR A 16 2.09 11.98 12.54
CA TYR A 16 1.42 12.80 11.52
C TYR A 16 1.30 12.04 10.19
N LEU A 17 0.11 11.52 9.86
CA LEU A 17 -0.04 10.68 8.65
C LEU A 17 0.00 11.45 7.33
N GLY A 18 -0.12 12.78 7.36
CA GLY A 18 0.16 13.62 6.20
C GLY A 18 1.62 13.60 5.74
N ASP A 19 2.52 12.96 6.48
CA ASP A 19 3.91 12.77 6.07
C ASP A 19 4.16 11.42 5.38
N ILE A 20 3.19 10.50 5.47
CA ILE A 20 3.35 9.11 5.03
C ILE A 20 2.82 8.90 3.61
N GLU A 21 3.65 8.26 2.79
CA GLU A 21 3.28 7.70 1.49
C GLU A 21 3.37 6.17 1.55
N VAL A 22 2.38 5.47 0.99
CA VAL A 22 2.35 4.00 0.94
C VAL A 22 2.18 3.53 -0.50
N SER A 23 3.03 2.62 -0.96
CA SER A 23 2.93 2.02 -2.30
C SER A 23 3.13 0.51 -2.26
N LEU A 24 2.49 -0.19 -3.20
CA LEU A 24 2.79 -1.59 -3.50
C LEU A 24 3.73 -1.66 -4.71
N ILE A 25 4.75 -2.50 -4.63
CA ILE A 25 5.69 -2.79 -5.70
C ILE A 25 5.57 -4.28 -6.05
N GLU A 26 5.26 -4.57 -7.32
CA GLU A 26 5.18 -5.94 -7.83
C GLU A 26 6.57 -6.51 -8.19
N PRO A 27 6.71 -7.84 -8.37
CA PRO A 27 7.99 -8.50 -8.55
C PRO A 27 8.92 -7.97 -9.66
N GLN A 28 8.40 -7.40 -10.74
CA GLN A 28 9.17 -6.82 -11.84
C GLN A 28 9.46 -5.31 -11.64
N GLY A 29 8.99 -4.73 -10.54
CA GLY A 29 9.32 -3.37 -10.10
C GLY A 29 8.26 -2.31 -10.39
N GLN A 30 7.12 -2.64 -11.01
CA GLN A 30 6.02 -1.69 -11.17
C GLN A 30 5.49 -1.28 -9.80
N ARG A 31 5.35 0.03 -9.59
CA ARG A 31 4.93 0.65 -8.33
C ARG A 31 3.56 1.30 -8.48
N ILE A 32 2.66 1.04 -7.54
CA ILE A 32 1.35 1.70 -7.45
C ILE A 32 1.21 2.38 -6.08
N LEU A 33 0.87 3.66 -6.11
CA LEU A 33 0.55 4.44 -4.91
C LEU A 33 -0.81 3.99 -4.35
N LEU A 34 -0.82 3.59 -3.08
CA LEU A 34 -2.02 3.19 -2.34
C LEU A 34 -2.56 4.37 -1.51
N GLN A 35 -1.66 5.06 -0.81
CA GLN A 35 -1.97 6.17 0.06
C GLN A 35 -0.98 7.30 -0.18
N ASP A 36 -1.51 8.45 -0.60
CA ASP A 36 -0.75 9.69 -0.65
C ASP A 36 -0.84 10.43 0.70
N ARG A 37 -0.09 11.52 0.82
CA ARG A 37 0.06 12.42 1.98
C ARG A 37 -1.17 13.26 2.29
N THR A 38 -2.35 12.66 2.27
CA THR A 38 -3.66 13.34 2.34
C THR A 38 -4.35 13.20 3.71
N LEU A 39 -3.77 12.44 4.64
CA LEU A 39 -4.37 12.12 5.93
C LEU A 39 -4.12 13.18 7.02
N GLY A 40 -3.25 14.15 6.75
CA GLY A 40 -2.99 15.30 7.63
C GLY A 40 -2.62 14.90 9.06
N ARG A 41 -3.31 15.50 10.05
CA ARG A 41 -3.06 15.30 11.49
C ARG A 41 -3.53 13.96 12.06
N GLN A 42 -4.12 13.09 11.25
CA GLN A 42 -4.48 11.76 11.72
C GLN A 42 -3.24 10.99 12.17
N THR A 43 -3.40 10.10 13.14
CA THR A 43 -2.29 9.35 13.74
C THR A 43 -2.38 7.84 13.57
N GLN A 44 -3.52 7.34 13.10
CA GLN A 44 -3.77 5.92 12.88
C GLN A 44 -4.40 5.72 11.50
N LEU A 45 -3.77 4.84 10.70
CA LEU A 45 -4.29 4.38 9.43
C LEU A 45 -4.57 2.89 9.58
N LYS A 46 -5.83 2.50 9.39
CA LYS A 46 -6.23 1.11 9.21
C LYS A 46 -7.11 1.03 7.99
N GLN A 47 -6.53 0.63 6.87
CA GLN A 47 -7.19 0.72 5.58
C GLN A 47 -6.96 -0.52 4.73
N THR A 48 -8.00 -0.89 3.98
CA THR A 48 -7.95 -1.94 2.99
C THR A 48 -8.15 -1.34 1.59
N TYR A 49 -7.11 -1.44 0.77
CA TYR A 49 -7.10 -1.01 -0.62
C TYR A 49 -7.53 -2.19 -1.52
N THR A 50 -8.50 -1.93 -2.39
CA THR A 50 -9.08 -2.92 -3.33
C THR A 50 -9.10 -2.33 -4.73
N LEU A 51 -9.42 -3.15 -5.73
CA LEU A 51 -9.68 -2.67 -7.09
C LEU A 51 -10.73 -1.54 -7.15
N GLN A 52 -11.73 -1.58 -6.27
CA GLN A 52 -12.79 -0.57 -6.20
C GLN A 52 -12.30 0.75 -5.57
N SER A 53 -11.58 0.68 -4.43
CA SER A 53 -11.12 1.89 -3.74
C SER A 53 -9.85 2.49 -4.35
N THR A 54 -9.07 1.68 -5.09
CA THR A 54 -7.79 2.05 -5.71
C THR A 54 -7.74 1.54 -7.15
N PRO A 55 -8.42 2.21 -8.11
CA PRO A 55 -8.53 1.72 -9.48
C PRO A 55 -7.20 1.48 -10.20
N LEU A 56 -6.11 2.14 -9.80
CA LEU A 56 -4.79 1.87 -10.38
C LEU A 56 -4.34 0.41 -10.20
N LEU A 57 -4.78 -0.27 -9.13
CA LEU A 57 -4.47 -1.69 -8.90
C LEU A 57 -4.90 -2.62 -10.04
N HIS A 58 -5.84 -2.20 -10.90
CA HIS A 58 -6.20 -2.96 -12.11
C HIS A 58 -5.00 -3.19 -13.04
N GLN A 59 -3.94 -2.37 -12.96
CA GLN A 59 -2.73 -2.57 -13.74
C GLN A 59 -1.97 -3.85 -13.38
N PHE A 60 -2.23 -4.44 -12.20
CA PHE A 60 -1.66 -5.73 -11.81
C PHE A 60 -2.48 -6.93 -12.31
N LEU A 61 -3.70 -6.72 -12.82
CA LEU A 61 -4.51 -7.82 -13.35
C LEU A 61 -3.83 -8.48 -14.55
N ASN A 62 -4.06 -9.77 -14.69
CA ASN A 62 -3.46 -10.61 -15.72
C ASN A 62 -1.92 -10.77 -15.63
N LEU A 63 -1.26 -10.13 -14.67
CA LEU A 63 0.16 -10.37 -14.40
C LEU A 63 0.36 -11.69 -13.66
N SER A 64 1.58 -12.23 -13.73
CA SER A 64 1.99 -13.36 -12.89
C SER A 64 2.14 -12.89 -11.44
N PRO A 65 1.56 -13.60 -10.45
CA PRO A 65 1.73 -13.26 -9.03
C PRO A 65 3.11 -13.65 -8.48
N LYS A 66 3.87 -14.47 -9.23
CA LYS A 66 5.11 -15.09 -8.75
C LYS A 66 6.22 -14.07 -8.52
N GLY A 67 6.82 -14.14 -7.34
CA GLY A 67 7.99 -13.37 -6.95
C GLY A 67 7.75 -12.60 -5.66
N THR A 68 8.66 -11.67 -5.37
CA THR A 68 8.61 -10.89 -4.13
C THR A 68 7.84 -9.60 -4.35
N TRP A 69 6.71 -9.48 -3.66
CA TRP A 69 5.98 -8.23 -3.53
C TRP A 69 6.55 -7.42 -2.37
N LYS A 70 6.57 -6.08 -2.51
CA LYS A 70 7.06 -5.19 -1.46
C LYS A 70 6.02 -4.11 -1.16
N LEU A 71 5.73 -3.91 0.11
CA LEU A 71 5.12 -2.68 0.59
C LEU A 71 6.24 -1.66 0.83
N ASN A 72 6.15 -0.49 0.19
CA ASN A 72 7.02 0.63 0.47
C ASN A 72 6.25 1.69 1.27
N VAL A 73 6.68 1.94 2.50
CA VAL A 73 6.16 3.00 3.36
C VAL A 73 7.28 4.02 3.55
N THR A 74 7.03 5.26 3.18
CA THR A 74 8.03 6.34 3.25
C THR A 74 7.48 7.51 4.04
N ASP A 75 8.22 7.92 5.05
CA ASP A 75 8.02 9.21 5.72
C ASP A 75 8.79 10.29 4.94
N GLN A 76 8.06 11.27 4.41
CA GLN A 76 8.56 12.34 3.56
C GLN A 76 8.79 13.64 4.35
N ALA A 77 8.74 13.60 5.68
CA ALA A 77 9.07 14.73 6.54
C ALA A 77 10.06 14.32 7.64
N ALA A 78 10.70 15.31 8.23
CA ALA A 78 11.53 15.09 9.41
C ALA A 78 10.68 15.17 10.69
N TYR A 79 11.27 14.72 11.81
CA TYR A 79 10.80 14.85 13.19
C TYR A 79 9.66 13.93 13.63
N HIS A 80 8.60 13.77 12.85
CA HIS A 80 7.57 12.80 13.17
C HIS A 80 8.09 11.38 12.96
N THR A 81 7.63 10.44 13.78
CA THR A 81 8.00 9.04 13.72
C THR A 81 6.80 8.15 13.98
N GLY A 82 6.93 6.87 13.65
CA GLY A 82 5.91 5.88 13.91
C GLY A 82 6.34 4.49 13.47
N GLN A 83 5.35 3.65 13.19
CA GLN A 83 5.53 2.23 12.98
C GLN A 83 4.48 1.67 12.02
N LEU A 84 4.94 0.85 11.08
CA LEU A 84 4.08 -0.10 10.38
C LEU A 84 3.74 -1.23 11.35
N LYS A 85 2.48 -1.36 11.71
CA LYS A 85 2.00 -2.40 12.63
C LYS A 85 1.80 -3.72 11.90
N GLN A 86 1.14 -3.68 10.76
CA GLN A 86 0.78 -4.85 9.98
C GLN A 86 0.57 -4.46 8.52
N TRP A 87 0.84 -5.42 7.64
CA TRP A 87 0.27 -5.40 6.30
C TRP A 87 -0.10 -6.82 5.85
N ILE A 88 -1.11 -6.92 5.00
CA ILE A 88 -1.56 -8.18 4.41
C ILE A 88 -1.74 -7.93 2.91
N LEU A 89 -1.23 -8.86 2.09
CA LEU A 89 -1.46 -8.90 0.66
C LEU A 89 -2.25 -10.18 0.34
N ASN A 90 -3.48 -10.00 -0.14
CA ASN A 90 -4.32 -11.09 -0.66
C ASN A 90 -4.36 -11.01 -2.18
N ILE A 91 -4.02 -12.11 -2.85
CA ILE A 91 -4.05 -12.22 -4.31
C ILE A 91 -5.06 -13.31 -4.69
N GLY A 92 -6.09 -12.93 -5.45
CA GLY A 92 -6.99 -13.85 -6.13
C GLY A 92 -6.42 -14.24 -7.50
N LEU A 93 -6.49 -15.53 -7.85
CA LEU A 93 -5.93 -16.12 -9.08
C LEU A 93 -6.97 -16.74 -9.99
#